data_AF-A0A529KQQ1-F1
#
_entry.id   AF-A0A529KQQ1-F1
#
_cell.length_a   1.000
_cell.length_b   1.000
_cell.length_c   1.000
_cell.angle_alpha   90.00
_cell.angle_beta   90.00
_cell.angle_gamma   90.00
#
_symmetry.space_group_name_H-M   'P 1'
#
loop_
_entity.id
_entity.type
_entity.pdbx_description
1 polymer ?
#
loop_
_entity_poly.entity_id
_entity_poly.type
_entity_poly.pdbx_seq_one_letter_code
_entity_poly.pdbx_strand_id
1 'polypeptide(L)'
;MISGAHMIIYSTDAEADRAFFRNVLRFPAVDAGEGWFIFALPPAEIAVHPAAEVDSHEVYLMCEDINATIQELKSHDVECTSVTDEGWGLLTH
;
A
#
# COMPACT_ATOMS: atom_id res chain seq x y z
N MET A 1 0.15 26.84 -4.43
CA MET A 1 -0.72 25.75 -4.94
C MET A 1 0.05 24.45 -4.75
N ILE A 2 -0.61 23.37 -4.30
CA ILE A 2 0.04 22.09 -3.92
C ILE A 2 0.27 21.25 -5.19
N SER A 3 1.45 20.67 -5.35
CA SER A 3 1.86 19.91 -6.56
C SER A 3 2.08 18.41 -6.34
N GLY A 4 1.92 17.93 -5.10
CA GLY A 4 2.10 16.52 -4.74
C GLY A 4 1.97 16.29 -3.24
N ALA A 5 1.99 15.03 -2.84
CA ALA A 5 1.98 14.58 -1.45
C ALA A 5 3.01 13.45 -1.27
N HIS A 6 3.58 13.34 -0.07
CA HIS A 6 4.50 12.28 0.30
C HIS A 6 3.91 11.52 1.50
N MET A 7 3.66 10.22 1.33
CA MET A 7 3.14 9.34 2.37
C MET A 7 4.30 8.68 3.11
N ILE A 8 4.22 8.62 4.45
CA ILE A 8 5.22 7.99 5.30
C ILE A 8 4.53 6.91 6.14
N ILE A 9 5.03 5.68 6.05
CA ILE A 9 4.61 4.57 6.90
C ILE A 9 5.72 4.31 7.91
N TYR A 10 5.38 4.32 9.20
CA TYR A 10 6.30 3.94 10.26
C TYR A 10 6.15 2.44 10.50
N SER A 11 7.25 1.71 10.34
CA SER A 11 7.29 0.26 10.43
C SER A 11 8.17 -0.19 11.60
N THR A 12 7.78 -1.30 12.23
CA THR A 12 8.62 -2.02 13.19
C THR A 12 9.68 -2.89 12.52
N ASP A 13 9.54 -3.19 11.23
CA ASP A 13 10.52 -3.90 10.39
C ASP A 13 10.59 -3.25 9.00
N ALA A 14 11.27 -2.10 8.94
CA ALA A 14 11.34 -1.29 7.72
C ALA A 14 12.08 -1.97 6.57
N GLU A 15 12.99 -2.91 6.83
CA GLU A 15 13.71 -3.64 5.78
C GLU A 15 12.79 -4.63 5.08
N ALA A 16 12.02 -5.41 5.84
CA ALA A 16 11.03 -6.34 5.29
C ALA A 16 9.97 -5.61 4.46
N ASP A 17 9.45 -4.48 4.96
CA ASP A 17 8.44 -3.72 4.26
C ASP A 17 8.97 -3.11 2.96
N ARG A 18 10.17 -2.51 2.99
CA ARG A 18 10.80 -2.01 1.75
C ARG A 18 11.01 -3.14 0.73
N ALA A 19 11.40 -4.33 1.19
CA ALA A 19 11.53 -5.49 0.32
C ALA A 19 10.18 -5.92 -0.28
N PHE A 20 9.09 -5.83 0.48
CA PHE A 20 7.74 -6.09 -0.03
C PHE A 20 7.36 -5.11 -1.15
N PHE A 21 7.46 -3.80 -0.90
CA PHE A 21 7.16 -2.77 -1.91
C PHE A 21 8.02 -2.91 -3.17
N ARG A 22 9.29 -3.29 -3.02
CA ARG A 22 10.23 -3.43 -4.13
C ARG A 22 10.06 -4.73 -4.93
N ASN A 23 9.91 -5.86 -4.25
CA ASN A 23 10.04 -7.18 -4.88
C ASN A 23 8.67 -7.79 -5.21
N VAL A 24 7.67 -7.53 -4.36
CA VAL A 24 6.31 -8.05 -4.50
C VAL A 24 5.47 -7.04 -5.30
N LEU A 25 5.31 -5.82 -4.79
CA LEU A 25 4.52 -4.79 -5.49
C LEU A 25 5.24 -4.17 -6.68
N ARG A 26 6.58 -4.29 -6.72
CA ARG A 26 7.44 -3.83 -7.82
C ARG A 26 7.26 -2.35 -8.16
N PHE A 27 7.01 -1.52 -7.16
CA PHE A 27 6.90 -0.08 -7.38
C PHE A 27 8.26 0.49 -7.81
N PRO A 28 8.28 1.40 -8.82
CA PRO A 28 9.49 2.12 -9.17
C PRO A 28 10.04 2.85 -7.94
N ALA A 29 11.35 2.85 -7.75
CA ALA A 29 11.96 3.43 -6.55
C ALA A 29 13.30 4.09 -6.83
N VAL A 30 13.65 5.06 -6.00
CA VAL A 30 15.01 5.59 -5.90
C VAL A 30 15.61 5.17 -4.57
N ASP A 31 16.89 4.77 -4.58
CA ASP A 31 17.65 4.56 -3.35
C ASP A 31 18.26 5.91 -2.94
N ALA A 32 17.84 6.44 -1.79
CA ALA A 32 18.36 7.67 -1.22
C ALA A 32 19.66 7.47 -0.43
N GLY A 33 20.23 6.25 -0.44
CA GLY A 33 21.43 5.85 0.26
C GLY A 33 21.12 4.84 1.36
N GLU A 34 22.08 3.94 1.62
CA GLU A 34 22.02 2.98 2.74
C GLU A 34 20.75 2.11 2.77
N GLY A 35 20.15 1.83 1.60
CA GLY A 35 18.92 1.03 1.50
C GLY A 35 17.64 1.81 1.84
N TRP A 36 17.71 3.14 1.86
CA TRP A 36 16.57 4.02 2.06
C TRP A 36 15.81 4.24 0.75
N PHE A 37 14.87 3.34 0.43
CA PHE A 37 14.06 3.45 -0.77
C PHE A 37 12.92 4.47 -0.62
N ILE A 38 12.74 5.30 -1.66
CA ILE A 38 11.54 6.12 -1.87
C ILE A 38 10.83 5.57 -3.11
N PHE A 39 9.60 5.11 -2.93
CA PHE A 39 8.80 4.50 -3.98
C PHE A 39 7.89 5.52 -4.66
N ALA A 40 7.80 5.44 -5.98
CA ALA A 40 6.77 6.12 -6.76
C ALA A 40 5.45 5.40 -6.50
N LEU A 41 4.52 6.09 -5.85
CA LEU A 41 3.17 5.57 -5.63
C LEU A 41 2.38 5.56 -6.95
N PRO A 42 1.42 4.62 -7.10
CA PRO A 42 0.39 4.73 -8.14
C PRO A 42 -0.43 6.01 -7.94
N PRO A 43 -1.34 6.35 -8.87
CA PRO A 43 -2.34 7.38 -8.62
C PRO A 43 -3.00 7.15 -7.25
N ALA A 44 -3.01 8.20 -6.42
CA ALA A 44 -3.44 8.11 -5.03
C ALA A 44 -4.49 9.17 -4.73
N GLU A 45 -5.37 8.84 -3.80
CA GLU A 45 -6.39 9.74 -3.23
C GLU A 45 -6.25 9.82 -1.72
N ILE A 46 -7.00 10.74 -1.10
CA ILE A 46 -7.06 10.91 0.35
C ILE A 46 -8.50 10.98 0.80
N ALA A 47 -8.84 10.19 1.81
CA ALA A 47 -10.10 10.26 2.52
C ALA A 47 -9.89 10.82 3.92
N VAL A 48 -10.88 11.56 4.43
CA VAL A 48 -10.86 12.12 5.80
C VAL A 48 -12.14 11.67 6.50
N HIS A 49 -11.98 10.77 7.46
CA HIS A 49 -13.08 10.25 8.27
C HIS A 49 -13.05 10.86 9.68
N PRO A 50 -14.21 11.11 10.31
CA PRO A 50 -14.25 11.43 11.74
C PRO A 50 -13.66 10.29 12.56
N ALA A 51 -12.83 10.60 13.56
CA ALA A 51 -12.24 9.62 14.45
C ALA A 51 -12.26 10.12 15.90
N ALA A 52 -12.44 9.19 16.84
CA ALA A 52 -12.35 9.47 18.27
C ALA A 52 -10.90 9.50 18.78
N GLU A 53 -10.00 8.77 18.12
CA GLU A 53 -8.56 8.69 18.36
C GLU A 53 -7.82 8.99 17.05
N VAL A 54 -6.60 9.54 17.13
CA VAL A 54 -5.88 10.13 15.97
C VAL A 54 -4.74 9.26 15.44
N ASP A 55 -4.58 8.06 15.99
CA ASP A 55 -3.34 7.28 15.84
C ASP A 55 -3.44 6.19 14.75
N SER A 56 -4.53 6.17 13.97
CA SER A 56 -4.72 5.21 12.88
C SER A 56 -4.59 5.87 11.51
N HIS A 57 -3.86 5.18 10.63
CA HIS A 57 -3.81 5.47 9.20
C HIS A 57 -4.11 4.20 8.44
N GLU A 58 -4.90 4.32 7.39
CA GLU A 58 -5.21 3.21 6.50
C GLU A 58 -4.54 3.45 5.15
N VAL A 59 -3.88 2.42 4.64
CA VAL A 59 -3.23 2.43 3.33
C VAL A 59 -3.92 1.40 2.46
N TYR A 60 -4.70 1.88 1.50
CA TYR A 60 -5.34 1.03 0.49
C TYR A 60 -4.55 1.07 -0.80
N LEU A 61 -4.13 -0.10 -1.29
CA LEU A 61 -3.52 -0.25 -2.61
C LEU A 61 -4.60 -0.64 -3.60
N MET A 62 -4.93 0.27 -4.51
CA MET A 62 -6.02 0.10 -5.46
C MET A 62 -5.58 -0.70 -6.68
N CYS A 63 -6.47 -1.56 -7.19
CA CYS A 63 -6.26 -2.34 -8.40
C CYS A 63 -7.54 -2.38 -9.24
N GLU A 64 -7.41 -2.68 -10.54
CA GLU A 64 -8.58 -2.79 -11.43
C GLU A 64 -9.35 -4.11 -11.26
N ASP A 65 -8.65 -5.19 -10.90
CA ASP A 65 -9.24 -6.52 -10.67
C ASP A 65 -8.63 -7.16 -9.42
N ILE A 66 -9.44 -7.22 -8.35
CA ILE A 66 -9.03 -7.78 -7.06
C ILE A 66 -8.74 -9.28 -7.12
N ASN A 67 -9.45 -10.04 -7.96
CA ASN A 67 -9.26 -11.49 -8.03
C ASN A 67 -7.94 -11.81 -8.73
N ALA A 68 -7.64 -11.12 -9.83
CA ALA A 68 -6.35 -11.25 -10.52
C ALA A 68 -5.19 -10.87 -9.59
N THR A 69 -5.33 -9.75 -8.87
CA THR A 69 -4.32 -9.26 -7.92
C THR A 69 -4.08 -10.26 -6.79
N ILE A 70 -5.12 -10.85 -6.21
CA ILE A 70 -4.99 -11.90 -5.18
C ILE A 70 -4.22 -13.11 -5.71
N GLN A 71 -4.45 -13.53 -6.96
CA GLN A 71 -3.69 -14.66 -7.52
C GLN A 71 -2.21 -14.33 -7.70
N GLU A 72 -1.89 -13.12 -8.13
CA GLU A 72 -0.50 -12.65 -8.26
C GLU A 72 0.18 -12.58 -6.88
N LEU A 73 -0.47 -11.98 -5.89
CA LEU A 73 0.03 -11.89 -4.52
C LEU A 73 0.27 -13.29 -3.92
N LYS A 74 -0.65 -14.23 -4.12
CA LYS A 74 -0.47 -15.63 -3.69
C LYS A 74 0.71 -16.32 -4.36
N SER A 75 1.02 -15.99 -5.62
CA SER A 75 2.21 -16.52 -6.30
C SER A 75 3.53 -16.00 -5.69
N HIS A 76 3.44 -14.95 -4.87
CA HIS A 76 4.50 -14.37 -4.05
C HIS A 76 4.39 -14.73 -2.57
N ASP A 77 3.65 -15.80 -2.23
CA ASP A 77 3.43 -16.28 -0.86
C ASP A 77 2.79 -15.24 0.08
N VAL A 78 2.03 -14.28 -0.48
CA VAL A 78 1.25 -13.30 0.29
C VAL A 78 -0.14 -13.87 0.55
N GLU A 79 -0.51 -13.89 1.83
CA GLU A 79 -1.86 -14.27 2.24
C GLU A 79 -2.83 -13.09 2.03
N CYS A 80 -4.02 -13.41 1.54
CA CYS A 80 -5.12 -12.45 1.45
C CYS A 80 -6.37 -13.07 2.06
N THR A 81 -7.07 -12.28 2.84
CA THR A 81 -8.37 -12.62 3.45
C THR A 81 -9.48 -12.75 2.41
N SER A 82 -10.67 -13.21 2.82
CA SER A 82 -11.83 -13.27 1.93
C SER A 82 -12.24 -11.88 1.45
N VAL A 83 -12.59 -11.76 0.17
CA VAL A 83 -13.05 -10.48 -0.39
C VAL A 83 -14.39 -10.06 0.21
N THR A 84 -14.49 -8.82 0.67
CA THR A 84 -15.72 -8.17 1.11
C THR A 84 -16.10 -7.02 0.18
N ASP A 85 -17.41 -6.74 0.07
CA ASP A 85 -17.92 -5.57 -0.65
C ASP A 85 -18.29 -4.50 0.39
N GLU A 86 -17.53 -3.42 0.41
CA GLU A 86 -17.68 -2.32 1.37
C GLU A 86 -18.67 -1.25 0.86
N GLY A 87 -19.33 -1.47 -0.28
CA GLY A 87 -20.27 -0.56 -0.92
C GLY A 87 -19.61 0.60 -1.70
N TRP A 88 -18.34 0.88 -1.42
CA TRP A 88 -17.49 1.79 -2.20
C TRP A 88 -16.39 1.07 -2.99
N GLY A 89 -16.24 -0.25 -2.79
CA GLY A 89 -15.24 -1.06 -3.45
C GLY A 89 -15.20 -2.49 -2.90
N LEU A 90 -14.40 -3.34 -3.55
CA LEU A 90 -14.09 -4.68 -3.05
C LEU A 90 -12.78 -4.63 -2.27
N LEU A 91 -12.73 -5.28 -1.11
CA LEU A 91 -11.61 -5.22 -0.19
C LEU A 91 -11.10 -6.61 0.19
N THR A 92 -9.79 -6.74 0.31
CA THR A 92 -9.10 -7.83 1.00
C THR A 92 -7.93 -7.23 1.77
N HIS A 93 -7.59 -7.85 2.88
CA HIS A 93 -6.41 -7.59 3.70
C HIS A 93 -5.38 -8.69 3.51
#